data_AF-A0A0C2BIH7-F1
#
_entry.id   AF-A0A0C2BIH7-F1
#
_cell.length_a   1.000
_cell.length_b   1.000
_cell.length_c   1.000
_cell.angle_alpha   90.00
_cell.angle_beta   90.00
_cell.angle_gamma   90.00
#
_symmetry.space_group_name_H-M   'P 1'
#
loop_
_entity.id
_entity.type
_entity.pdbx_description
1 polymer ?
#
loop_
_entity_poly.entity_id
_entity_poly.type
_entity_poly.pdbx_seq_one_letter_code
_entity_poly.pdbx_strand_id
1 'polypeptide(L)'
;MGDLRPLAAHLSRENRVLAQTLRELFGGLGVSVRRYAVRRPRDPGTLSRYLSGTRIPPWDMVMDLFTDLAEHLGTAATPETIEMVRMMHQAAVRTSASPKHAVELLEQQLADADRVSRRSTTEGDVLGEALLDRRHRIADLEVRLSQLEAEWSAERARADALASASPDLADLLRERDTLQEEVMRLAADLEDTRRRRALAEERCELLERQLETIEAARQPADLHTLAPIPVATHGSMPKVLIVDDQPDNLLAMTAVLAGLDQELVAVSSGREALKALLDHDDFAVIIMDIQMPDMDGYETAAHIKRRNRTRDVPIIFLTAMGTNPEHSARGYAAGAVDYIGKPFDPWALRAKVAVFAGIFLERRLRTQ
;
A
#
# COMPACT_ATOMS: atom_id res chain seq x y z
N MET A 1 -4.51 42.73 4.77
CA MET A 1 -4.64 41.83 5.93
C MET A 1 -5.32 42.60 7.04
N GLY A 2 -6.50 42.19 7.52
CA GLY A 2 -7.14 42.88 8.64
C GLY A 2 -6.38 42.58 9.94
N ASP A 3 -5.91 43.61 10.63
CA ASP A 3 -5.04 43.56 11.81
C ASP A 3 -5.59 42.62 12.90
N LEU A 4 -5.02 41.40 12.97
CA LEU A 4 -5.17 40.56 14.15
C LEU A 4 -4.43 41.25 15.30
N ARG A 5 -5.12 41.49 16.41
CA ARG A 5 -4.51 42.09 17.61
C ARG A 5 -3.26 41.29 18.03
N PRO A 6 -2.20 41.95 18.54
CA PRO A 6 -1.05 41.23 19.09
C PRO A 6 -1.48 40.25 20.19
N LEU A 7 -0.78 39.12 20.32
CA LEU A 7 -1.04 38.13 21.38
C LEU A 7 -0.81 38.77 22.75
N ALA A 8 -1.71 38.54 23.69
CA ALA A 8 -1.63 39.18 24.99
C ALA A 8 -0.47 38.59 25.84
N ALA A 9 0.24 39.46 26.57
CA ALA A 9 1.42 39.07 27.35
C ALA A 9 1.12 38.07 28.48
N HIS A 10 -0.13 38.03 28.97
CA HIS A 10 -0.59 37.19 30.09
C HIS A 10 -1.08 35.80 29.68
N LEU A 11 -1.00 35.42 28.40
CA LEU A 11 -1.39 34.08 27.95
C LEU A 11 -0.43 33.02 28.50
N SER A 12 -0.97 31.86 28.89
CA SER A 12 -0.16 30.67 29.18
C SER A 12 0.69 30.29 27.97
N ARG A 13 1.80 29.60 28.21
CA ARG A 13 2.70 29.15 27.16
C ARG A 13 1.96 28.32 26.12
N GLU A 14 1.12 27.40 26.57
CA GLU A 14 0.36 26.47 25.76
C GLU A 14 -0.68 27.20 24.89
N ASN A 15 -1.41 28.17 25.47
CA ASN A 15 -2.40 28.97 24.71
C ASN A 15 -1.71 29.86 23.67
N ARG A 16 -0.53 30.39 23.98
CA ARG A 16 0.25 31.22 23.07
C ARG A 16 0.73 30.42 21.86
N VAL A 17 1.29 29.22 22.10
CA VAL A 17 1.77 28.33 21.03
C VAL A 17 0.62 27.93 20.11
N LEU A 18 -0.51 27.46 20.67
CA LEU A 18 -1.68 27.10 19.87
C LEU A 18 -2.22 28.28 19.05
N ALA A 19 -2.35 29.46 19.68
CA ALA A 19 -2.86 30.65 18.99
C ALA A 19 -1.94 31.09 17.85
N GLN A 20 -0.63 30.97 18.01
CA GLN A 20 0.34 31.30 16.97
C GLN A 20 0.22 30.35 15.77
N THR A 21 0.17 29.04 16.01
CA THR A 21 -0.03 28.05 14.95
C THR A 21 -1.36 28.24 14.22
N LEU A 22 -2.45 28.54 14.93
CA LEU A 22 -3.75 28.81 14.31
C LEU A 22 -3.74 30.10 13.47
N ARG A 23 -2.97 31.12 13.87
CA ARG A 23 -2.78 32.33 13.05
C ARG A 23 -2.03 32.05 11.77
N GLU A 24 -1.01 31.20 11.82
CA GLU A 24 -0.24 30.80 10.63
C GLU A 24 -1.13 30.04 9.64
N LEU A 25 -1.87 29.04 10.12
CA LEU A 25 -2.85 28.30 9.31
C LEU A 25 -3.93 29.22 8.72
N PHE A 26 -4.47 30.12 9.54
CA PHE A 26 -5.48 31.09 9.10
C PHE A 26 -4.91 32.09 8.07
N GLY A 27 -3.66 32.51 8.24
CA GLY A 27 -2.96 33.38 7.31
C GLY A 27 -2.84 32.78 5.91
N GLY A 28 -2.70 31.45 5.84
CA GLY A 28 -2.68 30.68 4.58
C GLY A 28 -3.95 30.81 3.74
N LEU A 29 -5.08 31.22 4.31
CA LEU A 29 -6.32 31.44 3.57
C LEU A 29 -6.40 32.80 2.86
N GLY A 30 -5.53 33.76 3.22
CA GLY A 30 -5.53 35.10 2.61
C GLY A 30 -6.81 35.94 2.83
N VAL A 31 -7.73 35.53 3.71
CA VAL A 31 -9.01 36.21 3.97
C VAL A 31 -9.03 36.94 5.32
N SER A 32 -9.89 37.95 5.45
CA SER A 32 -10.12 38.61 6.73
C SER A 32 -10.99 37.76 7.66
N VAL A 33 -10.83 37.91 8.98
CA VAL A 33 -11.65 37.21 10.00
C VAL A 33 -13.15 37.42 9.75
N ARG A 34 -13.56 38.65 9.40
CA ARG A 34 -14.97 38.94 9.07
C ARG A 34 -15.46 38.19 7.83
N ARG A 35 -14.62 38.06 6.80
CA ARG A 35 -14.98 37.32 5.57
C ARG A 35 -15.05 35.81 5.83
N TYR A 36 -14.13 35.28 6.64
CA TYR A 36 -14.13 33.88 7.03
C TYR A 36 -15.35 33.52 7.91
N ALA A 37 -15.70 34.40 8.84
CA ALA A 37 -16.88 34.28 9.70
C ALA A 37 -18.21 34.20 8.94
N VAL A 38 -18.27 34.77 7.73
CA VAL A 38 -19.44 34.68 6.84
C VAL A 38 -19.43 33.34 6.07
N ARG A 39 -18.25 32.85 5.66
CA ARG A 39 -18.09 31.55 4.96
C ARG A 39 -18.46 30.37 5.87
N ARG A 40 -18.06 30.43 7.14
CA ARG A 40 -18.43 29.48 8.18
C ARG A 40 -19.23 30.25 9.23
N PRO A 41 -20.58 30.16 9.28
CA PRO A 41 -21.45 31.07 10.03
C PRO A 41 -21.15 31.06 11.53
N ARG A 42 -20.17 31.87 11.93
CA ARG A 42 -19.60 31.96 13.28
C ARG A 42 -19.45 33.42 13.66
N ASP A 43 -19.52 33.72 14.94
CA ASP A 43 -19.33 35.09 15.43
C ASP A 43 -17.89 35.58 15.18
N PRO A 44 -17.67 36.71 14.46
CA PRO A 44 -16.35 37.25 14.20
C PRO A 44 -15.56 37.59 15.48
N GLY A 45 -16.25 38.01 16.54
CA GLY A 45 -15.62 38.31 17.84
C GLY A 45 -15.07 37.06 18.52
N THR A 46 -15.77 35.94 18.37
CA THR A 46 -15.38 34.64 18.91
C THR A 46 -14.20 34.05 18.13
N LEU A 47 -14.21 34.13 16.79
CA LEU A 47 -13.07 33.76 15.96
C LEU A 47 -11.82 34.59 16.29
N SER A 48 -11.98 35.90 16.49
CA SER A 48 -10.89 36.78 16.92
C SER A 48 -10.32 36.36 18.29
N ARG A 49 -11.17 35.94 19.23
CA ARG A 49 -10.74 35.43 20.53
C ARG A 49 -9.94 34.13 20.41
N TYR A 50 -10.35 33.20 19.55
CA TYR A 50 -9.60 31.97 19.25
C TYR A 50 -8.21 32.28 18.69
N LEU A 51 -8.15 33.11 17.65
CA LEU A 51 -6.88 33.52 17.03
C LEU A 51 -6.01 34.35 17.99
N SER A 52 -6.59 35.02 18.99
CA SER A 52 -5.83 35.72 20.02
C SER A 52 -5.37 34.85 21.21
N GLY A 53 -5.78 33.58 21.27
CA GLY A 53 -5.47 32.68 22.38
C GLY A 53 -6.19 32.97 23.69
N THR A 54 -7.10 33.97 23.72
CA THR A 54 -7.91 34.31 24.91
C THR A 54 -9.04 33.32 25.15
N ARG A 55 -9.38 32.52 24.13
CA ARG A 55 -10.30 31.39 24.21
C ARG A 55 -9.75 30.25 23.37
N ILE A 56 -9.93 29.01 23.80
CA ILE A 56 -9.54 27.84 23.01
C ILE A 56 -10.69 27.48 22.05
N PRO A 57 -10.41 27.26 20.75
CA PRO A 57 -11.44 26.84 19.80
C PRO A 57 -11.86 25.39 20.07
N PRO A 58 -13.13 25.04 19.79
CA PRO A 58 -13.52 23.64 19.72
C PRO A 58 -12.81 22.95 18.55
N TRP A 59 -12.59 21.64 18.64
CA TRP A 59 -11.74 20.91 17.68
C TRP A 59 -12.34 20.85 16.27
N ASP A 60 -13.68 20.82 16.16
CA ASP A 60 -14.41 20.93 14.89
C ASP A 60 -14.05 22.21 14.12
N MET A 61 -13.87 23.33 14.81
CA MET A 61 -13.46 24.59 14.18
C MET A 61 -12.02 24.52 13.62
N VAL A 62 -11.12 23.81 14.31
CA VAL A 62 -9.74 23.59 13.82
C VAL A 62 -9.76 22.69 12.58
N MET A 63 -10.62 21.67 12.55
CA MET A 63 -10.80 20.81 11.38
C MET A 63 -11.43 21.54 10.20
N ASP A 64 -12.40 22.42 10.43
CA ASP A 64 -12.94 23.31 9.39
C ASP A 64 -11.84 24.19 8.77
N LEU A 65 -10.92 24.71 9.60
CA LEU A 65 -9.80 25.51 9.13
C LEU A 65 -8.86 24.71 8.23
N PHE A 66 -8.53 23.46 8.61
CA PHE A 66 -7.74 22.57 7.75
C PHE A 66 -8.44 22.23 6.45
N THR A 67 -9.76 22.01 6.49
CA THR A 67 -10.57 21.71 5.31
C THR A 67 -10.60 22.90 4.36
N ASP A 68 -10.89 24.09 4.87
CA ASP A 68 -10.93 25.33 4.08
C ASP A 68 -9.55 25.69 3.51
N LEU A 69 -8.46 25.36 4.23
CA LEU A 69 -7.09 25.57 3.79
C LEU A 69 -6.70 24.58 2.68
N ALA A 70 -7.10 23.32 2.81
CA ALA A 70 -6.90 22.31 1.77
C ALA A 70 -7.67 22.67 0.49
N GLU A 71 -8.91 23.16 0.61
CA GLU A 71 -9.68 23.68 -0.52
C GLU A 71 -9.02 24.90 -1.18
N HIS A 72 -8.39 25.78 -0.38
CA HIS A 72 -7.75 26.99 -0.90
C HIS A 72 -6.40 26.73 -1.57
N LEU A 73 -5.59 25.82 -1.01
CA LEU A 73 -4.25 25.49 -1.51
C LEU A 73 -4.25 24.32 -2.50
N GLY A 74 -5.34 23.56 -2.61
CA GLY A 74 -5.45 22.36 -3.44
C GLY A 74 -4.71 21.14 -2.90
N THR A 75 -4.15 21.23 -1.69
CA THR A 75 -3.38 20.16 -1.03
C THR A 75 -3.87 19.95 0.39
N ALA A 76 -4.23 18.71 0.74
CA ALA A 76 -4.63 18.36 2.10
C ALA A 76 -3.46 18.49 3.08
N ALA A 77 -3.76 18.92 4.31
CA ALA A 77 -2.77 18.91 5.39
C ALA A 77 -2.31 17.47 5.68
N THR A 78 -1.01 17.29 5.91
CA THR A 78 -0.48 15.96 6.21
C THR A 78 -1.03 15.44 7.53
N PRO A 79 -1.24 14.12 7.69
CA PRO A 79 -1.69 13.53 8.96
C PRO A 79 -0.81 13.93 10.15
N GLU A 80 0.49 14.06 9.95
CA GLU A 80 1.46 14.48 10.97
C GLU A 80 1.23 15.92 11.43
N THR A 81 0.85 16.81 10.51
CA THR A 81 0.54 18.22 10.82
C THR A 81 -0.73 18.32 11.66
N ILE A 82 -1.75 17.53 11.31
CA ILE A 82 -3.02 17.48 12.05
C ILE A 82 -2.79 16.98 13.47
N GLU A 83 -1.97 15.94 13.64
CA GLU A 83 -1.65 15.38 14.96
C GLU A 83 -0.81 16.35 15.81
N MET A 84 0.15 17.06 15.21
CA MET A 84 0.92 18.10 15.90
C MET A 84 0.02 19.19 16.49
N VAL A 85 -0.94 19.70 15.69
CA VAL A 85 -1.89 20.73 16.15
C VAL A 85 -2.85 20.16 17.20
N ARG A 86 -3.21 18.87 17.10
CA ARG A 86 -4.04 18.17 18.09
C ARG A 86 -3.36 18.10 19.45
N MET A 87 -2.07 17.78 19.50
CA MET A 87 -1.30 17.77 20.75
C MET A 87 -1.24 19.15 21.40
N MET A 88 -0.99 20.21 20.61
CA MET A 88 -0.99 21.60 21.10
C MET A 88 -2.36 22.02 21.64
N HIS A 89 -3.43 21.63 20.96
CA HIS A 89 -4.81 21.89 21.37
C HIS A 89 -5.12 21.24 22.73
N GLN A 90 -4.82 19.95 22.88
CA GLN A 90 -5.03 19.23 24.14
C GLN A 90 -4.18 19.77 25.30
N ALA A 91 -2.96 20.26 25.01
CA ALA A 91 -2.12 20.89 26.02
C ALA A 91 -2.73 22.21 26.50
N ALA A 92 -3.23 23.04 25.58
CA ALA A 92 -3.88 24.30 25.91
C ALA A 92 -5.17 24.08 26.74
N VAL A 93 -6.01 23.10 26.36
CA VAL A 93 -7.25 22.75 27.08
C VAL A 93 -6.98 22.38 28.54
N ARG A 94 -5.92 21.59 28.78
CA ARG A 94 -5.52 21.17 30.13
C ARG A 94 -5.10 22.35 31.01
N THR A 95 -4.41 23.33 30.44
CA THR A 95 -3.90 24.49 31.18
C THR A 95 -4.95 25.58 31.39
N SER A 96 -5.99 25.66 30.54
CA SER A 96 -6.98 26.74 30.59
C SER A 96 -8.27 26.43 31.35
N ALA A 97 -8.45 25.22 31.90
CA ALA A 97 -9.75 24.76 32.35
C ALA A 97 -10.17 25.36 33.71
N SER A 98 -11.19 26.23 33.67
CA SER A 98 -12.10 26.43 34.81
C SER A 98 -12.96 25.15 34.97
N PRO A 99 -13.30 24.72 36.20
CA PRO A 99 -14.08 23.50 36.46
C PRO A 99 -15.37 23.39 35.65
N LYS A 100 -16.03 24.51 35.37
CA LYS A 100 -17.25 24.57 34.56
C LYS A 100 -17.03 24.15 33.10
N HIS A 101 -15.90 24.51 32.52
CA HIS A 101 -15.57 24.18 31.13
C HIS A 101 -15.14 22.71 30.97
N ALA A 102 -14.52 22.13 31.99
CA ALA A 102 -14.22 20.70 32.02
C ALA A 102 -15.51 19.86 32.08
N VAL A 103 -16.51 20.30 32.84
CA VAL A 103 -17.84 19.64 32.89
C VAL A 103 -18.55 19.73 31.53
N GLU A 104 -18.63 20.92 30.92
CA GLU A 104 -19.22 21.06 29.58
C GLU A 104 -18.52 20.18 28.52
N LEU A 105 -17.19 20.09 28.57
CA LEU A 105 -16.44 19.23 27.65
C LEU A 105 -16.75 17.74 27.86
N LEU A 106 -16.85 17.29 29.11
CA LEU A 106 -17.18 15.90 29.45
C LEU A 106 -18.63 15.56 29.06
N GLU A 107 -19.58 16.47 29.24
CA GLU A 107 -20.97 16.29 28.79
C GLU A 107 -21.04 16.18 27.27
N GLN A 108 -20.26 16.99 26.55
CA GLN A 108 -20.20 16.95 25.09
C GLN A 108 -19.54 15.64 24.60
N GLN A 109 -18.46 15.20 25.25
CA GLN A 109 -17.81 13.92 24.97
C GLN A 109 -18.72 12.73 25.26
N LEU A 110 -19.50 12.77 26.34
CA LEU A 110 -20.49 11.73 26.66
C LEU A 110 -21.59 11.66 25.62
N ALA A 111 -22.13 12.82 25.19
CA ALA A 111 -23.15 12.88 24.15
C ALA A 111 -22.65 12.36 22.80
N ASP A 112 -21.39 12.63 22.44
CA ASP A 112 -20.79 12.10 21.23
C ASP A 112 -20.51 10.60 21.33
N ALA A 113 -20.05 10.11 22.49
CA ALA A 113 -19.88 8.69 22.76
C ALA A 113 -21.23 7.92 22.66
N ASP A 114 -22.31 8.48 23.20
CA ASP A 114 -23.65 7.91 23.11
C ASP A 114 -24.17 7.86 21.66
N ARG A 115 -23.91 8.89 20.86
CA ARG A 115 -24.27 8.90 19.43
C ARG A 115 -23.52 7.82 18.66
N VAL A 116 -22.22 7.70 18.89
CA VAL A 116 -21.38 6.66 18.26
C VAL A 116 -21.83 5.27 18.67
N SER A 117 -22.14 5.06 19.95
CA SER A 117 -22.66 3.78 20.45
C SER A 117 -23.97 3.41 19.77
N ARG A 118 -24.95 4.34 19.73
CA ARG A 118 -26.25 4.08 19.08
C ARG A 118 -26.10 3.77 17.59
N ARG A 119 -25.26 4.53 16.88
CA ARG A 119 -24.99 4.29 15.46
C ARG A 119 -24.35 2.92 15.23
N SER A 120 -23.38 2.55 16.06
CA SER A 120 -22.70 1.24 15.98
C SER A 120 -23.68 0.08 16.24
N THR A 121 -24.63 0.25 17.17
CA THR A 121 -25.68 -0.74 17.41
C THR A 121 -26.61 -0.88 16.20
N THR A 122 -27.12 0.25 15.66
CA THR A 122 -28.00 0.21 14.48
C THR A 122 -27.29 -0.35 13.25
N GLU A 123 -26.03 0.02 13.01
CA GLU A 123 -25.23 -0.56 11.92
C GLU A 123 -25.02 -2.07 12.15
N GLY A 124 -24.76 -2.50 13.39
CA GLY A 124 -24.67 -3.91 13.76
C GLY A 124 -25.96 -4.69 13.51
N ASP A 125 -27.12 -4.12 13.84
CA ASP A 125 -28.43 -4.75 13.62
C ASP A 125 -28.72 -4.92 12.12
N VAL A 126 -28.48 -3.87 11.32
CA VAL A 126 -28.67 -3.91 9.85
C VAL A 126 -27.74 -4.94 9.20
N LEU A 127 -26.48 -4.99 9.63
CA LEU A 127 -25.53 -5.98 9.14
C LEU A 127 -25.91 -7.40 9.57
N GLY A 128 -26.42 -7.57 10.79
CA GLY A 128 -26.92 -8.85 11.29
C GLY A 128 -28.11 -9.37 10.49
N GLU A 129 -29.08 -8.51 10.19
CA GLU A 129 -30.25 -8.85 9.37
C GLU A 129 -29.84 -9.20 7.94
N ALA A 130 -28.97 -8.40 7.32
CA ALA A 130 -28.43 -8.69 6.00
C ALA A 130 -27.64 -10.01 5.96
N LEU A 131 -26.87 -10.32 7.01
CA LEU A 131 -26.13 -11.60 7.09
C LEU A 131 -27.09 -12.79 7.17
N LEU A 132 -28.16 -12.68 7.97
CA LEU A 132 -29.17 -13.72 8.12
C LEU A 132 -29.88 -14.02 6.78
N ASP A 133 -30.31 -12.97 6.07
CA ASP A 133 -30.96 -13.06 4.76
C ASP A 133 -30.06 -13.78 3.73
N ARG A 134 -28.76 -13.42 3.70
CA ARG A 134 -27.78 -14.04 2.80
C ARG A 134 -27.58 -15.52 3.12
N ARG A 135 -27.53 -15.89 4.41
CA ARG A 135 -27.42 -17.30 4.83
C ARG A 135 -28.63 -18.12 4.38
N HIS A 136 -29.85 -17.59 4.53
CA HIS A 136 -31.03 -18.27 4.02
C HIS A 136 -30.99 -18.44 2.51
N ARG A 137 -30.58 -17.39 1.77
CA ARG A 137 -30.48 -17.46 0.32
C ARG A 137 -29.48 -18.50 -0.16
N ILE A 138 -28.34 -18.64 0.54
CA ILE A 138 -27.35 -19.68 0.25
C ILE A 138 -27.96 -21.06 0.46
N ALA A 139 -28.62 -21.30 1.60
CA ALA A 139 -29.25 -22.59 1.88
C ALA A 139 -30.31 -22.97 0.83
N ASP A 140 -31.13 -22.02 0.38
CA ASP A 140 -32.12 -22.26 -0.68
C ASP A 140 -31.45 -22.66 -2.01
N LEU A 141 -30.35 -21.99 -2.36
CA LEU A 141 -29.60 -22.29 -3.58
C LEU A 141 -28.93 -23.66 -3.51
N GLU A 142 -28.38 -24.04 -2.36
CA GLU A 142 -27.79 -25.37 -2.13
C GLU A 142 -28.83 -26.49 -2.27
N VAL A 143 -30.04 -26.30 -1.74
CA VAL A 143 -31.15 -27.23 -1.94
C VAL A 143 -31.51 -27.35 -3.43
N ARG A 144 -31.57 -26.22 -4.15
CA ARG A 144 -31.90 -26.22 -5.58
C ARG A 144 -30.82 -26.89 -6.43
N LEU A 145 -29.55 -26.66 -6.11
CA LEU A 145 -28.42 -27.34 -6.75
C LEU A 145 -28.50 -28.85 -6.54
N SER A 146 -28.74 -29.29 -5.31
CA SER A 146 -28.89 -30.71 -4.98
C SER A 146 -30.04 -31.38 -5.75
N GLN A 147 -31.16 -30.67 -5.93
CA GLN A 147 -32.29 -31.16 -6.75
C GLN A 147 -31.91 -31.30 -8.23
N LEU A 148 -31.24 -30.31 -8.80
CA LEU A 148 -30.81 -30.34 -10.21
C LEU A 148 -29.76 -31.43 -10.45
N GLU A 149 -28.84 -31.64 -9.51
CA GLU A 149 -27.88 -32.74 -9.54
C GLU A 149 -28.58 -34.10 -9.51
N ALA A 150 -29.60 -34.26 -8.65
CA ALA A 150 -30.41 -35.48 -8.61
C ALA A 150 -31.16 -35.71 -9.95
N GLU A 151 -31.77 -34.67 -10.53
CA GLU A 151 -32.44 -34.74 -11.84
C GLU A 151 -31.47 -35.18 -12.95
N TRP A 152 -30.28 -34.57 -13.03
CA TRP A 152 -29.26 -34.97 -14.00
C TRP A 152 -28.71 -36.38 -13.77
N SER A 153 -28.55 -36.81 -12.52
CA SER A 153 -28.11 -38.17 -12.20
C SER A 153 -29.12 -39.22 -12.67
N ALA A 154 -30.42 -38.94 -12.50
CA ALA A 154 -31.50 -39.82 -12.96
C ALA A 154 -31.56 -39.87 -14.49
N GLU A 155 -31.35 -38.75 -15.18
CA GLU A 155 -31.31 -38.68 -16.64
C GLU A 155 -30.11 -39.46 -17.21
N ARG A 156 -28.95 -39.39 -16.55
CA ARG A 156 -27.76 -40.15 -16.93
C ARG A 156 -27.95 -41.65 -16.72
N ALA A 157 -28.54 -42.04 -15.59
CA ALA A 157 -28.90 -43.44 -15.35
C ALA A 157 -29.91 -43.98 -16.38
N ARG A 158 -30.85 -43.15 -16.86
CA ARG A 158 -31.75 -43.51 -17.98
C ARG A 158 -31.00 -43.70 -19.29
N ALA A 159 -30.05 -42.80 -19.61
CA ALA A 159 -29.23 -42.90 -20.80
C ALA A 159 -28.34 -44.15 -20.77
N ASP A 160 -27.74 -44.46 -19.61
CA ASP A 160 -26.92 -45.66 -19.40
C ASP A 160 -27.77 -46.94 -19.49
N ALA A 161 -29.01 -46.93 -18.97
CA ALA A 161 -29.95 -48.03 -19.13
C ALA A 161 -30.33 -48.24 -20.60
N LEU A 162 -30.56 -47.16 -21.37
CA LEU A 162 -30.82 -47.23 -22.81
C LEU A 162 -29.61 -47.75 -23.60
N ALA A 163 -28.41 -47.36 -23.18
CA ALA A 163 -27.14 -47.81 -23.73
C ALA A 163 -26.87 -49.29 -23.53
N SER A 164 -27.21 -49.82 -22.35
CA SER A 164 -27.06 -51.24 -22.04
C SER A 164 -27.99 -52.16 -22.86
N ALA A 165 -28.98 -51.60 -23.58
CA ALA A 165 -29.92 -52.33 -24.40
C ALA A 165 -29.53 -52.44 -25.90
N SER A 166 -28.48 -51.74 -26.37
CA SER A 166 -28.06 -51.76 -27.78
C SER A 166 -26.52 -51.79 -27.93
N PRO A 167 -25.94 -52.83 -28.56
CA PRO A 167 -24.48 -52.96 -28.75
C PRO A 167 -23.84 -51.78 -29.50
N ASP A 168 -24.53 -51.24 -30.52
CA ASP A 168 -24.03 -50.10 -31.31
C ASP A 168 -23.92 -48.81 -30.47
N LEU A 169 -24.77 -48.65 -29.46
CA LEU A 169 -24.74 -47.49 -28.57
C LEU A 169 -23.56 -47.57 -27.59
N ALA A 170 -23.18 -48.77 -27.13
CA ALA A 170 -22.00 -48.96 -26.30
C ALA A 170 -20.69 -48.62 -27.03
N ASP A 171 -20.62 -48.88 -28.34
CA ASP A 171 -19.47 -48.50 -29.17
C ASP A 171 -19.40 -46.99 -29.36
N LEU A 172 -20.53 -46.34 -29.68
CA LEU A 172 -20.61 -44.88 -29.83
C LEU A 172 -20.29 -44.13 -28.53
N LEU A 173 -20.70 -44.65 -27.38
CA LEU A 173 -20.38 -44.05 -26.07
C LEU A 173 -18.89 -44.18 -25.75
N ARG A 174 -18.27 -45.33 -26.05
CA ARG A 174 -16.82 -45.50 -25.88
C ARG A 174 -16.02 -44.57 -26.80
N GLU A 175 -16.45 -44.43 -28.05
CA GLU A 175 -15.84 -43.49 -28.99
C GLU A 175 -15.99 -42.04 -28.52
N ARG A 176 -17.18 -41.64 -28.08
CA ARG A 176 -17.43 -40.31 -27.48
C ARG A 176 -16.50 -40.05 -26.30
N ASP A 177 -16.42 -40.98 -25.36
CA ASP A 177 -15.62 -40.79 -24.14
C ASP A 177 -14.13 -40.65 -24.46
N THR A 178 -13.63 -41.47 -25.41
CA THR A 178 -12.26 -41.38 -25.93
C THR A 178 -12.00 -40.01 -26.57
N LEU A 179 -12.91 -39.55 -27.42
CA LEU A 179 -12.81 -38.24 -28.07
C LEU A 179 -12.92 -37.08 -27.06
N GLN A 180 -13.74 -37.23 -26.02
CA GLN A 180 -13.86 -36.22 -24.95
C GLN A 180 -12.55 -36.09 -24.15
N GLU A 181 -11.90 -37.21 -23.82
CA GLU A 181 -10.58 -37.20 -23.19
C GLU A 181 -9.52 -36.56 -24.10
N GLU A 182 -9.55 -36.86 -25.40
CA GLU A 182 -8.62 -36.30 -26.38
C GLU A 182 -8.82 -34.77 -26.54
N VAL A 183 -10.07 -34.31 -26.63
CA VAL A 183 -10.40 -32.87 -26.67
C VAL A 183 -9.91 -32.16 -25.41
N MET A 184 -10.14 -32.73 -24.23
CA MET A 184 -9.68 -32.14 -22.96
C MET A 184 -8.15 -32.01 -22.93
N ARG A 185 -7.43 -33.04 -23.39
CA ARG A 185 -5.97 -33.02 -23.48
C ARG A 185 -5.48 -31.97 -24.48
N LEU A 186 -6.03 -31.95 -25.70
CA LEU A 186 -5.64 -30.98 -26.74
C LEU A 186 -5.97 -29.55 -26.34
N ALA A 187 -7.08 -29.32 -25.62
CA ALA A 187 -7.43 -28.01 -25.09
C ALA A 187 -6.42 -27.54 -24.03
N ALA A 188 -5.99 -28.43 -23.13
CA ALA A 188 -4.96 -28.13 -22.15
C ALA A 188 -3.61 -27.80 -22.81
N ASP A 189 -3.19 -28.61 -23.79
CA ASP A 189 -1.95 -28.39 -24.54
C ASP A 189 -1.99 -27.08 -25.34
N LEU A 190 -3.14 -26.74 -25.94
CA LEU A 190 -3.33 -25.49 -26.66
C LEU A 190 -3.27 -24.28 -25.72
N GLU A 191 -3.87 -24.39 -24.54
CA GLU A 191 -3.86 -23.32 -23.53
C GLU A 191 -2.44 -23.08 -22.99
N ASP A 192 -1.69 -24.15 -22.71
CA ASP A 192 -0.29 -24.05 -22.31
C ASP A 192 0.56 -23.40 -23.42
N THR A 193 0.32 -23.79 -24.68
CA THR A 193 0.98 -23.18 -25.84
C THR A 193 0.64 -21.68 -25.97
N ARG A 194 -0.61 -21.30 -25.76
CA ARG A 194 -1.04 -19.89 -25.76
C ARG A 194 -0.39 -19.09 -24.63
N ARG A 195 -0.29 -19.65 -23.42
CA ARG A 195 0.39 -19.00 -22.29
C ARG A 195 1.87 -18.79 -22.59
N ARG A 196 2.57 -19.82 -23.09
CA ARG A 196 3.99 -19.69 -23.49
C ARG A 196 4.18 -18.61 -24.55
N ARG A 197 3.27 -18.52 -25.51
CA ARG A 197 3.27 -17.47 -26.52
C ARG A 197 3.06 -16.09 -25.92
N ALA A 198 2.06 -15.91 -25.06
CA ALA A 198 1.79 -14.63 -24.40
C ALA A 198 2.98 -14.16 -23.55
N LEU A 199 3.58 -15.06 -22.77
CA LEU A 199 4.80 -14.77 -22.00
C LEU A 199 5.98 -14.38 -22.90
N ALA A 200 6.13 -15.05 -24.04
CA ALA A 200 7.16 -14.69 -25.02
C ALA A 200 6.90 -13.32 -25.66
N GLU A 201 5.64 -13.00 -25.96
CA GLU A 201 5.23 -11.68 -26.50
C GLU A 201 5.49 -10.57 -25.48
N GLU A 202 5.08 -10.73 -24.21
CA GLU A 202 5.40 -9.78 -23.12
C GLU A 202 6.91 -9.59 -22.93
N ARG A 203 7.68 -10.69 -23.03
CA ARG A 203 9.14 -10.64 -22.94
C ARG A 203 9.74 -9.87 -24.12
N CYS A 204 9.24 -10.07 -25.34
CA CYS A 204 9.66 -9.30 -26.51
C CYS A 204 9.36 -7.81 -26.33
N GLU A 205 8.15 -7.44 -25.89
CA GLU A 205 7.79 -6.04 -25.64
C GLU A 205 8.70 -5.39 -24.59
N LEU A 206 9.04 -6.12 -23.52
CA LEU A 206 9.97 -5.63 -22.51
C LEU A 206 11.36 -5.41 -23.09
N LEU A 207 11.88 -6.37 -23.86
CA LEU A 207 13.17 -6.27 -24.51
C LEU A 207 13.21 -5.12 -25.52
N GLU A 208 12.14 -4.90 -26.27
CA GLU A 208 12.00 -3.77 -27.19
C GLU A 208 12.04 -2.43 -26.44
N ARG A 209 11.27 -2.28 -25.35
CA ARG A 209 11.33 -1.07 -24.50
C ARG A 209 12.71 -0.85 -23.88
N GLN A 210 13.39 -1.93 -23.47
CA GLN A 210 14.77 -1.86 -22.97
C GLN A 210 15.72 -1.41 -24.07
N LEU A 211 15.57 -1.92 -25.28
CA LEU A 211 16.36 -1.53 -26.45
C LEU A 211 16.14 -0.05 -26.79
N GLU A 212 14.88 0.40 -26.85
CA GLU A 212 14.53 1.80 -27.09
C GLU A 212 15.14 2.74 -26.05
N THR A 213 15.14 2.34 -24.78
CA THR A 213 15.76 3.12 -23.69
C THR A 213 17.28 3.23 -23.88
N ILE A 214 17.93 2.12 -24.25
CA ILE A 214 19.38 2.10 -24.52
C ILE A 214 19.71 2.92 -25.77
N GLU A 215 18.90 2.83 -26.82
CA GLU A 215 19.07 3.58 -28.07
C GLU A 215 18.82 5.08 -27.87
N ALA A 216 17.81 5.46 -27.10
CA ALA A 216 17.56 6.84 -26.68
C ALA A 216 18.73 7.40 -25.85
N ALA A 217 19.34 6.58 -24.98
CA ALA A 217 20.55 6.95 -24.26
C ALA A 217 21.82 7.00 -25.15
N ARG A 218 21.76 6.44 -26.37
CA ARG A 218 22.86 6.41 -27.35
C ARG A 218 22.81 7.55 -28.37
N GLN A 219 21.68 8.25 -28.52
CA GLN A 219 21.59 9.42 -29.40
C GLN A 219 22.33 10.61 -28.78
N PRO A 220 23.22 11.30 -29.52
CA PRO A 220 23.85 12.52 -29.05
C PRO A 220 22.88 13.70 -29.29
N ALA A 221 22.10 14.06 -28.28
CA ALA A 221 21.36 15.32 -28.26
C ALA A 221 21.50 15.98 -26.87
N ASP A 222 22.32 17.03 -26.85
CA ASP A 222 22.37 18.16 -25.90
C ASP A 222 22.45 17.86 -24.40
N LEU A 223 23.67 17.52 -23.93
CA LEU A 223 24.08 17.76 -22.54
C LEU A 223 24.63 19.19 -22.40
N HIS A 224 23.74 20.17 -22.25
CA HIS A 224 24.06 21.42 -21.57
C HIS A 224 23.17 21.63 -20.34
N THR A 225 23.83 21.48 -19.19
CA THR A 225 23.49 22.03 -17.87
C THR A 225 22.36 21.35 -17.08
N LEU A 226 22.72 20.31 -16.34
CA LEU A 226 22.34 20.21 -14.93
C LEU A 226 23.61 19.92 -14.12
N ALA A 227 23.86 20.79 -13.14
CA ALA A 227 25.06 20.81 -12.33
C ALA A 227 25.25 19.51 -11.53
N PRO A 228 26.50 19.08 -11.28
CA PRO A 228 26.78 17.94 -10.42
C PRO A 228 26.44 18.27 -8.96
N ILE A 229 25.67 17.41 -8.31
CA ILE A 229 25.67 17.34 -6.84
C ILE A 229 26.97 16.62 -6.46
N PRO A 230 27.90 17.25 -5.72
CA PRO A 230 29.12 16.59 -5.31
C PRO A 230 28.84 15.78 -4.05
N VAL A 231 29.01 14.45 -4.10
CA VAL A 231 29.28 13.67 -2.87
C VAL A 231 30.33 12.60 -3.13
N ALA A 232 31.42 12.77 -2.39
CA ALA A 232 32.62 11.97 -2.18
C ALA A 232 32.63 10.49 -2.66
N THR A 233 33.59 10.19 -3.53
CA THR A 233 34.25 8.88 -3.58
C THR A 233 35.03 8.63 -2.30
N HIS A 234 34.68 7.58 -1.56
CA HIS A 234 35.57 6.55 -0.98
C HIS A 234 34.78 5.73 0.06
N GLY A 235 34.24 4.59 -0.37
CA GLY A 235 33.56 3.61 0.47
C GLY A 235 32.76 2.67 -0.44
N SER A 236 32.86 1.36 -0.25
CA SER A 236 32.31 0.34 -1.15
C SER A 236 30.88 0.64 -1.60
N MET A 237 30.61 0.50 -2.90
CA MET A 237 29.27 0.71 -3.45
C MET A 237 28.24 -0.14 -2.69
N PRO A 238 27.05 0.41 -2.37
CA PRO A 238 26.00 -0.34 -1.70
C PRO A 238 25.64 -1.58 -2.50
N LYS A 239 25.51 -2.73 -1.83
CA LYS A 239 25.14 -3.98 -2.50
C LYS A 239 23.63 -4.17 -2.54
N VAL A 240 23.10 -4.64 -3.66
CA VAL A 240 21.69 -5.01 -3.81
C VAL A 240 21.62 -6.49 -4.15
N LEU A 241 20.90 -7.25 -3.33
CA LEU A 241 20.64 -8.67 -3.58
C LEU A 241 19.34 -8.81 -4.37
N ILE A 242 19.39 -9.51 -5.49
CA ILE A 242 18.24 -9.82 -6.35
C ILE A 242 18.01 -11.33 -6.31
N VAL A 243 16.79 -11.75 -5.95
CA VAL A 243 16.42 -13.17 -5.80
C VAL A 243 15.16 -13.47 -6.60
N ASP A 244 15.29 -14.34 -7.59
CA ASP A 244 14.19 -14.79 -8.46
C ASP A 244 14.58 -16.14 -9.08
N ASP A 245 13.66 -17.10 -9.14
CA ASP A 245 13.92 -18.44 -9.68
C ASP A 245 14.00 -18.46 -11.21
N GLN A 246 13.52 -17.40 -11.87
CA GLN A 246 13.55 -17.26 -13.31
C GLN A 246 14.79 -16.46 -13.75
N PRO A 247 15.73 -17.06 -14.51
CA PRO A 247 16.95 -16.39 -14.97
C PRO A 247 16.68 -15.11 -15.78
N ASP A 248 15.54 -15.09 -16.49
CA ASP A 248 15.12 -13.96 -17.31
C ASP A 248 14.72 -12.74 -16.47
N ASN A 249 14.06 -12.96 -15.33
CA ASN A 249 13.72 -11.91 -14.38
C ASN A 249 14.98 -11.32 -13.75
N LEU A 250 15.95 -12.17 -13.37
CA LEU A 250 17.24 -11.72 -12.86
C LEU A 250 17.98 -10.83 -13.86
N LEU A 251 18.02 -11.24 -15.14
CA LEU A 251 18.65 -10.46 -16.20
C LEU A 251 17.96 -9.11 -16.40
N ALA A 252 16.62 -9.10 -16.48
CA ALA A 252 15.84 -7.89 -16.66
C ALA A 252 16.00 -6.90 -15.49
N MET A 253 15.95 -7.39 -14.24
CA MET A 253 16.16 -6.55 -13.06
C MET A 253 17.59 -6.00 -12.99
N THR A 254 18.58 -6.82 -13.34
CA THR A 254 19.98 -6.38 -13.40
C THR A 254 20.16 -5.26 -14.42
N ALA A 255 19.51 -5.37 -15.59
CA ALA A 255 19.53 -4.33 -16.62
C ALA A 255 18.81 -3.03 -16.18
N VAL A 256 17.63 -3.14 -15.55
CA VAL A 256 16.89 -1.98 -15.02
C VAL A 256 17.67 -1.23 -13.95
N LEU A 257 18.38 -1.96 -13.10
CA LEU A 257 19.17 -1.40 -12.00
C LEU A 257 20.59 -1.01 -12.42
N ALA A 258 20.99 -1.30 -13.66
CA ALA A 258 22.27 -0.88 -14.21
C ALA A 258 22.34 0.66 -14.29
N GLY A 259 23.52 1.22 -14.02
CA GLY A 259 23.73 2.68 -14.00
C GLY A 259 23.33 3.39 -12.72
N LEU A 260 22.92 2.64 -11.68
CA LEU A 260 23.00 3.10 -10.29
C LEU A 260 24.39 2.74 -9.75
N ASP A 261 25.01 3.61 -8.96
CA ASP A 261 26.32 3.38 -8.33
C ASP A 261 26.20 2.33 -7.18
N GLN A 262 25.86 1.09 -7.55
CA GLN A 262 25.60 -0.02 -6.65
C GLN A 262 26.13 -1.35 -7.21
N GLU A 263 26.49 -2.29 -6.34
CA GLU A 263 26.93 -3.63 -6.72
C GLU A 263 25.72 -4.57 -6.70
N LEU A 264 25.41 -5.21 -7.83
CA LEU A 264 24.28 -6.13 -7.95
C LEU A 264 24.74 -7.58 -7.74
N VAL A 265 24.10 -8.29 -6.82
CA VAL A 265 24.30 -9.72 -6.59
C VAL A 265 22.98 -10.42 -6.94
N ALA A 266 22.97 -11.22 -8.01
CA ALA A 266 21.79 -11.96 -8.44
C ALA A 266 21.92 -13.44 -8.09
N VAL A 267 20.86 -14.03 -7.53
CA VAL A 267 20.80 -15.44 -7.12
C VAL A 267 19.45 -16.06 -7.51
N SER A 268 19.45 -17.38 -7.74
CA SER A 268 18.31 -18.09 -8.34
C SER A 268 17.38 -18.79 -7.35
N SER A 269 17.65 -18.69 -6.05
CA SER A 269 16.81 -19.31 -5.03
C SER A 269 16.98 -18.67 -3.68
N GLY A 270 16.00 -18.87 -2.80
CA GLY A 270 16.10 -18.45 -1.40
C GLY A 270 17.31 -19.06 -0.67
N ARG A 271 17.71 -20.30 -1.02
CA ARG A 271 18.88 -20.95 -0.39
C ARG A 271 20.18 -20.26 -0.81
N GLU A 272 20.30 -19.90 -2.07
CA GLU A 272 21.42 -19.11 -2.57
C GLU A 272 21.42 -17.71 -1.98
N ALA A 273 20.26 -17.10 -1.76
CA ALA A 273 20.15 -15.82 -1.05
C ALA A 273 20.70 -15.89 0.37
N LEU A 274 20.32 -16.92 1.13
CA LEU A 274 20.84 -17.14 2.49
C LEU A 274 22.35 -17.40 2.51
N LYS A 275 22.91 -17.99 1.44
CA LYS A 275 24.34 -18.21 1.27
C LYS A 275 25.05 -16.90 0.92
N ALA A 276 24.53 -16.13 -0.03
CA ALA A 276 25.07 -14.82 -0.42
C ALA A 276 25.13 -13.85 0.77
N LEU A 277 24.14 -13.89 1.65
CA LEU A 277 24.11 -13.09 2.90
C LEU A 277 25.12 -13.55 3.96
N LEU A 278 25.70 -14.74 3.82
CA LEU A 278 26.82 -15.22 4.65
C LEU A 278 28.17 -14.84 4.02
N ASP A 279 28.28 -15.03 2.71
CA ASP A 279 29.53 -14.82 1.96
C ASP A 279 29.83 -13.33 1.74
N HIS A 280 28.80 -12.48 1.80
CA HIS A 280 28.91 -11.04 1.62
C HIS A 280 28.35 -10.27 2.82
N ASP A 281 28.93 -9.09 3.02
CA ASP A 281 28.48 -8.06 3.95
C ASP A 281 27.79 -6.91 3.20
N ASP A 282 27.11 -6.05 3.95
CA ASP A 282 26.74 -4.69 3.50
C ASP A 282 25.69 -4.59 2.38
N PHE A 283 24.66 -5.45 2.42
CA PHE A 283 23.49 -5.26 1.55
C PHE A 283 22.65 -4.07 2.00
N ALA A 284 22.43 -3.14 1.07
CA ALA A 284 21.57 -1.98 1.26
C ALA A 284 20.09 -2.35 1.16
N VAL A 285 19.74 -3.28 0.26
CA VAL A 285 18.37 -3.78 0.08
C VAL A 285 18.37 -5.15 -0.60
N ILE A 286 17.33 -5.94 -0.30
CA ILE A 286 17.06 -7.23 -0.93
C ILE A 286 15.76 -7.10 -1.73
N ILE A 287 15.81 -7.47 -3.00
CA ILE A 287 14.64 -7.63 -3.87
C ILE A 287 14.37 -9.12 -3.98
N MET A 288 13.17 -9.55 -3.58
CA MET A 288 12.85 -10.96 -3.39
C MET A 288 11.54 -11.32 -4.09
N ASP A 289 11.56 -12.32 -4.97
CA ASP A 289 10.33 -12.93 -5.44
C ASP A 289 9.65 -13.74 -4.34
N ILE A 290 8.32 -13.68 -4.28
CA ILE A 290 7.53 -14.47 -3.34
C ILE A 290 7.40 -15.91 -3.83
N GLN A 291 7.18 -16.09 -5.14
CA GLN A 291 6.83 -17.38 -5.72
C GLN A 291 8.08 -18.11 -6.21
N MET A 292 8.77 -18.78 -5.30
CA MET A 292 9.93 -19.63 -5.64
C MET A 292 9.69 -21.09 -5.23
N PRO A 293 10.19 -22.07 -5.99
CA PRO A 293 10.15 -23.48 -5.63
C PRO A 293 11.03 -23.79 -4.41
N ASP A 294 10.72 -24.90 -3.73
CA ASP A 294 11.34 -25.41 -2.50
C ASP A 294 11.21 -24.53 -1.26
N MET A 295 11.63 -23.26 -1.33
CA MET A 295 11.57 -22.30 -0.23
C MET A 295 11.07 -20.96 -0.76
N ASP A 296 9.87 -20.57 -0.31
CA ASP A 296 9.22 -19.36 -0.78
C ASP A 296 9.89 -18.07 -0.26
N GLY A 297 9.56 -16.92 -0.85
CA GLY A 297 10.15 -15.64 -0.47
C GLY A 297 9.84 -15.22 0.97
N TYR A 298 8.70 -15.62 1.53
CA TYR A 298 8.33 -15.31 2.91
C TYR A 298 9.14 -16.13 3.91
N GLU A 299 9.30 -17.43 3.67
CA GLU A 299 10.13 -18.33 4.44
C GLU A 299 11.60 -17.87 4.40
N THR A 300 12.08 -17.53 3.20
CA THR A 300 13.42 -16.95 3.00
C THR A 300 13.60 -15.68 3.85
N ALA A 301 12.67 -14.73 3.77
CA ALA A 301 12.72 -13.50 4.55
C ALA A 301 12.72 -13.76 6.07
N ALA A 302 11.90 -14.70 6.56
CA ALA A 302 11.89 -15.09 7.97
C ALA A 302 13.27 -15.64 8.40
N HIS A 303 13.95 -16.43 7.56
CA HIS A 303 15.31 -16.87 7.83
C HIS A 303 16.33 -15.72 7.86
N ILE A 304 16.20 -14.75 6.96
CA ILE A 304 17.05 -13.55 6.92
C ILE A 304 16.87 -12.71 8.19
N LYS A 305 15.62 -12.51 8.63
CA LYS A 305 15.29 -11.68 9.79
C LYS A 305 15.65 -12.30 11.14
N ARG A 306 15.77 -13.63 11.22
CA ARG A 306 16.20 -14.34 12.44
C ARG A 306 17.68 -14.15 12.78
N ARG A 307 18.52 -13.72 11.84
CA ARG A 307 19.97 -13.57 12.05
C ARG A 307 20.32 -12.13 12.43
N ASN A 308 21.09 -11.96 13.50
CA ASN A 308 21.43 -10.65 14.04
C ASN A 308 22.07 -9.69 13.04
N ARG A 309 22.86 -10.23 12.10
CA ARG A 309 23.63 -9.47 11.10
C ARG A 309 22.79 -9.01 9.90
N THR A 310 21.69 -9.68 9.60
CA THR A 310 20.88 -9.42 8.38
C THR A 310 19.45 -8.96 8.69
N ARG A 311 19.07 -8.89 9.97
CA ARG A 311 17.71 -8.52 10.38
C ARG A 311 17.29 -7.11 9.97
N ASP A 312 18.25 -6.20 9.88
CA ASP A 312 17.98 -4.79 9.59
C ASP A 312 18.04 -4.46 8.09
N VAL A 313 18.43 -5.43 7.26
CA VAL A 313 18.45 -5.25 5.80
C VAL A 313 17.01 -5.18 5.30
N PRO A 314 16.60 -4.10 4.59
CA PRO A 314 15.26 -3.97 4.08
C PRO A 314 15.00 -4.98 2.96
N ILE A 315 13.78 -5.53 2.93
CA ILE A 315 13.33 -6.49 1.92
C ILE A 315 12.16 -5.86 1.16
N ILE A 316 12.27 -5.82 -0.17
CA ILE A 316 11.22 -5.45 -1.11
C ILE A 316 10.72 -6.73 -1.76
N PHE A 317 9.45 -7.05 -1.59
CA PHE A 317 8.85 -8.21 -2.23
C PHE A 317 8.32 -7.90 -3.61
N LEU A 318 8.52 -8.81 -4.56
CA LEU A 318 7.86 -8.82 -5.85
C LEU A 318 6.65 -9.77 -5.79
N THR A 319 5.48 -9.32 -6.22
CA THR A 319 4.22 -10.09 -6.16
C THR A 319 3.51 -10.15 -7.50
N ALA A 320 3.11 -11.33 -7.98
CA ALA A 320 2.28 -11.49 -9.18
C ALA A 320 0.77 -11.28 -8.91
N MET A 321 0.36 -11.19 -7.65
CA MET A 321 -1.06 -11.06 -7.26
C MET A 321 -1.36 -9.63 -6.83
N GLY A 322 -2.32 -9.01 -7.52
CA GLY A 322 -2.88 -7.72 -7.14
C GLY A 322 -3.34 -7.75 -5.68
N THR A 323 -2.65 -6.97 -4.84
CA THR A 323 -3.06 -6.43 -3.55
C THR A 323 -4.07 -7.26 -2.73
N ASN A 324 -3.79 -8.55 -2.50
CA ASN A 324 -4.62 -9.37 -1.61
C ASN A 324 -4.26 -9.04 -0.14
N PRO A 325 -5.22 -8.59 0.71
CA PRO A 325 -4.96 -8.13 2.09
C PRO A 325 -4.24 -9.15 2.98
N GLU A 326 -4.41 -10.45 2.71
CA GLU A 326 -3.75 -11.53 3.47
C GLU A 326 -2.23 -11.58 3.25
N HIS A 327 -1.75 -11.20 2.07
CA HIS A 327 -0.33 -11.19 1.74
C HIS A 327 0.41 -10.03 2.41
N SER A 328 -0.25 -8.88 2.56
CA SER A 328 0.28 -7.72 3.28
C SER A 328 0.51 -8.06 4.76
N ALA A 329 -0.45 -8.72 5.42
CA ALA A 329 -0.32 -9.11 6.83
C ALA A 329 0.84 -10.09 7.08
N ARG A 330 1.05 -11.04 6.15
CA ARG A 330 2.08 -12.07 6.27
C ARG A 330 3.50 -11.53 6.04
N GLY A 331 3.70 -10.61 5.08
CA GLY A 331 5.03 -10.03 4.88
C GLY A 331 5.38 -8.88 5.84
N TYR A 332 4.41 -8.17 6.44
CA TYR A 332 4.71 -7.29 7.59
C TYR A 332 5.17 -8.10 8.80
N ALA A 333 4.55 -9.27 9.07
CA ALA A 333 5.01 -10.19 10.11
C ALA A 333 6.39 -10.80 9.80
N ALA A 334 6.75 -10.94 8.53
CA ALA A 334 8.06 -11.42 8.07
C ALA A 334 9.14 -10.32 7.96
N GLY A 335 8.81 -9.05 8.25
CA GLY A 335 9.75 -7.94 8.27
C GLY A 335 10.03 -7.27 6.92
N ALA A 336 9.10 -7.38 5.95
CA ALA A 336 9.16 -6.64 4.70
C ALA A 336 8.95 -5.14 4.92
N VAL A 337 9.65 -4.34 4.12
CA VAL A 337 9.55 -2.87 4.18
C VAL A 337 8.66 -2.35 3.05
N ASP A 338 8.53 -3.09 1.94
CA ASP A 338 7.78 -2.63 0.76
C ASP A 338 7.37 -3.80 -0.16
N TYR A 339 6.43 -3.54 -1.07
CA TYR A 339 5.97 -4.47 -2.12
C TYR A 339 5.90 -3.79 -3.48
N ILE A 340 6.22 -4.54 -4.52
CA ILE A 340 6.09 -4.12 -5.92
C ILE A 340 5.33 -5.22 -6.68
N GLY A 341 4.23 -4.86 -7.32
CA GLY A 341 3.46 -5.78 -8.17
C GLY A 341 4.18 -6.05 -9.49
N LYS A 342 4.24 -7.32 -9.91
CA LYS A 342 4.59 -7.74 -11.27
C LYS A 342 3.33 -7.65 -12.15
N PRO A 343 3.38 -7.06 -13.37
CA PRO A 343 4.52 -6.37 -13.97
C PRO A 343 4.80 -5.02 -13.29
N PHE A 344 6.08 -4.69 -13.09
CA PHE A 344 6.50 -3.48 -12.37
C PHE A 344 7.06 -2.40 -13.30
N ASP A 345 6.87 -1.13 -12.91
CA ASP A 345 7.50 0.01 -13.56
C ASP A 345 9.00 0.06 -13.21
N PRO A 346 9.92 0.00 -14.21
CA PRO A 346 11.36 0.15 -14.00
C PRO A 346 11.75 1.41 -13.21
N TRP A 347 11.06 2.53 -13.44
CA TRP A 347 11.35 3.78 -12.72
C TRP A 347 10.98 3.68 -11.25
N ALA A 348 9.84 3.05 -10.95
CA ALA A 348 9.40 2.81 -9.57
C ALA A 348 10.39 1.91 -8.81
N LEU A 349 10.88 0.84 -9.45
CA LEU A 349 11.88 -0.05 -8.85
C LEU A 349 13.20 0.69 -8.60
N ARG A 350 13.72 1.42 -9.59
CA ARG A 350 14.95 2.22 -9.46
C ARG A 350 14.84 3.26 -8.35
N ALA A 351 13.71 3.97 -8.27
CA ALA A 351 13.47 4.98 -7.24
C ALA A 351 13.48 4.37 -5.83
N LYS A 352 12.80 3.24 -5.61
CA LYS A 352 12.78 2.54 -4.32
C LYS A 352 14.17 2.06 -3.92
N VAL A 353 14.91 1.43 -4.84
CA VAL A 353 16.27 0.96 -4.60
C VAL A 353 17.21 2.13 -4.26
N ALA A 354 17.12 3.25 -4.98
CA ALA A 354 17.93 4.44 -4.73
C ALA A 354 17.69 5.03 -3.33
N VAL A 355 16.44 5.05 -2.85
CA VAL A 355 16.11 5.51 -1.49
C VAL A 355 16.80 4.64 -0.43
N PHE A 356 16.71 3.31 -0.54
CA PHE A 356 17.32 2.42 0.44
C PHE A 356 18.86 2.44 0.37
N ALA A 357 19.43 2.54 -0.83
CA ALA A 357 20.87 2.73 -1.03
C ALA A 357 21.36 4.03 -0.38
N GLY A 358 20.61 5.13 -0.53
CA GLY A 358 20.93 6.41 0.11
C GLY A 358 20.90 6.33 1.64
N ILE A 359 19.84 5.74 2.21
CA ILE A 359 19.74 5.53 3.67
C ILE A 359 20.89 4.66 4.19
N PHE A 360 21.27 3.62 3.45
CA PHE A 360 22.38 2.75 3.80
C PHE A 360 23.72 3.53 3.86
N LEU A 361 23.99 4.34 2.84
CA LEU A 361 25.19 5.18 2.78
C LEU A 361 25.23 6.21 3.91
N GLU A 362 24.11 6.88 4.22
CA GLU A 362 24.01 7.81 5.35
C GLU A 362 24.29 7.13 6.70
N ARG A 363 23.76 5.92 6.92
CA ARG A 363 24.03 5.15 8.15
C ARG A 363 25.51 4.78 8.25
N ARG A 364 26.14 4.40 7.14
CA ARG A 364 27.56 4.06 7.09
C ARG A 364 28.44 5.27 7.44
N LEU A 365 28.11 6.44 6.91
CA LEU A 365 28.80 7.71 7.18
C LEU A 365 28.68 8.16 8.65
N ARG A 366 27.60 7.80 9.34
CA ARG A 366 27.41 8.12 10.77
C ARG A 366 28.09 7.13 11.73
N THR A 367 28.51 5.97 11.23
CA THR A 367 29.11 4.89 12.05
C THR A 367 30.64 4.84 11.89
N GLN A 368 31.19 5.64 10.99
CA GLN A 368 32.62 5.99 10.91
C GLN A 368 32.88 7.28 11.69
#